data_AF-A0A0T0M424-F1
#
_entry.id   AF-A0A0T0M424-F1
#
_cell.length_a   1.000
_cell.length_b   1.000
_cell.length_c   1.000
_cell.angle_alpha   90.00
_cell.angle_beta   90.00
_cell.angle_gamma   90.00
#
_symmetry.space_group_name_H-M   'P 1'
#
loop_
_entity.id
_entity.type
_entity.pdbx_description
1 polymer ?
#
loop_
_entity_poly.entity_id
_entity_poly.type
_entity_poly.pdbx_seq_one_letter_code
_entity_poly.pdbx_strand_id
1 'polypeptide(L)'
;MEEDLKPRFIESLQRNNDQIREDRAQTIGEDSELIYRRRVEDIELKIKRLEREQEGLIDISPLDRNSLTFVDFQPETFVQKDIELSLLIRNLNIQLEVSRKRFEYLFGKKF
;
A
#
# COMPACT_ATOMS: atom_id res chain seq x y z
N MET A 1 -33.69 20.63 -9.48
CA MET A 1 -33.59 20.49 -10.95
C MET A 1 -33.62 19.01 -11.22
N GLU A 2 -34.67 18.53 -11.90
CA GLU A 2 -34.68 17.17 -12.46
C GLU A 2 -33.56 17.12 -13.51
N GLU A 3 -32.52 16.32 -13.24
CA GLU A 3 -31.55 15.97 -14.27
C GLU A 3 -32.27 15.13 -15.32
N ASP A 4 -32.23 15.60 -16.56
CA ASP A 4 -32.81 14.96 -17.74
C ASP A 4 -32.20 13.55 -17.90
N LEU A 5 -32.90 12.54 -17.41
CA LEU A 5 -32.47 11.15 -17.33
C LEU A 5 -32.43 10.54 -18.73
N LYS A 6 -31.31 10.71 -19.42
CA LYS A 6 -31.12 10.13 -20.76
C LYS A 6 -31.07 8.60 -20.72
N PRO A 7 -31.73 7.91 -21.66
CA PRO A 7 -31.74 6.45 -21.72
C PRO A 7 -30.37 5.92 -22.19
N ARG A 8 -29.51 5.54 -21.22
CA ARG A 8 -28.16 4.94 -21.44
C ARG A 8 -28.13 3.77 -22.44
N PHE A 9 -29.21 3.01 -22.53
CA PHE A 9 -29.29 1.84 -23.41
C PHE A 9 -29.28 2.25 -24.90
N ILE A 10 -30.03 3.28 -25.27
CA ILE A 10 -30.11 3.76 -26.66
C ILE A 10 -28.78 4.42 -27.06
N GLU A 11 -28.17 5.21 -26.18
CA GLU A 11 -26.86 5.81 -26.42
C GLU A 11 -25.76 4.75 -26.62
N SER A 12 -25.78 3.65 -25.87
CA SER A 12 -24.79 2.59 -26.02
C SER A 12 -24.88 1.86 -27.36
N LEU A 13 -26.07 1.72 -27.94
CA LEU A 13 -26.26 1.07 -29.25
C LEU A 13 -25.80 1.95 -30.41
N GLN A 14 -25.73 3.27 -30.21
CA GLN A 14 -25.31 4.24 -31.22
C GLN A 14 -23.80 4.48 -31.26
N ARG A 15 -23.04 3.86 -30.36
CA ARG A 15 -21.57 4.03 -30.27
C ARG A 15 -20.84 3.43 -31.46
N ASN A 16 -19.82 4.15 -31.93
CA ASN A 16 -18.90 3.65 -32.95
C ASN A 16 -17.74 2.85 -32.33
N ASN A 17 -16.95 2.16 -33.18
CA ASN A 17 -15.84 1.32 -32.71
C ASN A 17 -14.76 2.09 -31.95
N ASP A 18 -14.50 3.34 -32.32
CA ASP A 18 -13.48 4.16 -31.66
C ASP A 18 -13.92 4.56 -30.25
N GLN A 19 -15.18 4.96 -30.09
CA GLN A 19 -15.80 5.25 -28.80
C GLN A 19 -15.76 4.02 -27.88
N ILE A 20 -16.16 2.85 -28.38
CA ILE A 20 -16.12 1.60 -27.58
C ILE A 20 -14.69 1.26 -27.14
N ARG A 21 -13.69 1.50 -27.99
CA ARG A 21 -12.27 1.28 -27.64
C ARG A 21 -11.80 2.27 -26.59
N GLU A 22 -12.17 3.54 -26.72
CA GLU A 22 -11.86 4.59 -25.78
C GLU A 22 -12.46 4.29 -24.39
N ASP A 23 -13.74 3.93 -24.32
CA ASP A 23 -14.40 3.56 -23.06
C ASP A 23 -13.72 2.39 -22.36
N ARG A 24 -13.33 1.38 -23.13
CA ARG A 24 -12.60 0.21 -22.62
C ARG A 24 -11.22 0.60 -22.12
N ALA A 25 -10.49 1.40 -22.90
CA ALA A 25 -9.18 1.89 -22.50
C ALA A 25 -9.26 2.72 -21.21
N GLN A 26 -10.28 3.58 -21.09
CA GLN A 26 -10.54 4.37 -19.90
C GLN A 26 -10.84 3.46 -18.70
N THR A 27 -11.77 2.52 -18.84
CA THR A 27 -12.14 1.59 -17.75
C THR A 27 -10.92 0.79 -17.28
N ILE A 28 -10.14 0.23 -18.20
CA ILE A 28 -8.93 -0.54 -17.89
C ILE A 28 -7.90 0.35 -17.20
N GLY A 29 -7.72 1.60 -17.67
CA GLY A 29 -6.80 2.56 -17.09
C GLY A 29 -7.17 2.94 -15.65
N GLU A 30 -8.44 3.27 -15.41
CA GLU A 30 -8.98 3.63 -14.09
C GLU A 30 -8.87 2.48 -13.09
N ASP A 31 -9.25 1.27 -13.50
CA ASP A 31 -9.13 0.07 -12.66
C ASP A 31 -7.65 -0.23 -12.33
N SER A 32 -6.78 -0.15 -13.33
CA SER A 32 -5.35 -0.40 -13.15
C SER A 32 -4.71 0.64 -12.22
N GLU A 33 -5.08 1.91 -12.36
CA GLU A 33 -4.60 2.98 -11.47
C GLU A 33 -5.02 2.71 -10.03
N LEU A 34 -6.30 2.39 -9.79
CA LEU A 34 -6.84 2.16 -8.46
C LEU A 34 -6.16 0.98 -7.77
N ILE A 35 -6.01 -0.14 -8.49
CA ILE A 35 -5.34 -1.34 -7.97
C ILE A 35 -3.87 -1.05 -7.66
N TYR A 36 -3.17 -0.35 -8.56
CA TYR A 36 -1.77 0.00 -8.36
C TYR A 36 -1.60 0.90 -7.14
N ARG A 37 -2.43 1.95 -7.00
CA ARG A 37 -2.37 2.86 -5.85
C ARG A 37 -2.52 2.12 -4.53
N ARG A 38 -3.54 1.27 -4.41
CA ARG A 38 -3.75 0.42 -3.22
C ARG A 38 -2.54 -0.44 -2.91
N ARG A 39 -1.88 -0.98 -3.94
CA ARG A 39 -0.70 -1.83 -3.74
C ARG A 39 0.50 -1.07 -3.18
N VAL A 40 0.66 0.19 -3.56
CA VAL A 40 1.68 1.08 -2.99
C VAL A 40 1.36 1.38 -1.52
N GLU A 41 0.10 1.71 -1.22
CA GLU A 41 -0.38 1.95 0.15
C GLU A 41 -0.20 0.72 1.06
N ASP A 42 -0.46 -0.49 0.55
CA ASP A 42 -0.22 -1.74 1.27
C ASP A 42 1.24 -1.92 1.68
N ILE A 43 2.18 -1.54 0.81
CA ILE A 43 3.63 -1.62 1.09
C ILE A 43 3.97 -0.65 2.22
N GLU A 44 3.46 0.58 2.18
CA GLU A 44 3.66 1.58 3.25
C GLU A 44 3.12 1.09 4.58
N LEU A 45 1.92 0.51 4.59
CA LEU A 45 1.33 -0.06 5.79
C LEU A 45 2.18 -1.22 6.34
N LYS A 46 2.73 -2.05 5.47
CA LYS A 46 3.61 -3.15 5.87
C LYS A 46 4.91 -2.64 6.50
N ILE A 47 5.53 -1.61 5.92
CA ILE A 47 6.72 -0.96 6.50
C ILE A 47 6.40 -0.48 7.92
N LYS A 48 5.32 0.29 8.12
CA LYS A 48 4.93 0.78 9.45
C LYS A 48 4.68 -0.31 10.47
N ARG A 49 4.17 -1.48 10.04
CA ARG A 49 3.97 -2.63 10.93
C ARG A 49 5.30 -3.24 11.37
N LEU A 50 6.23 -3.41 10.44
CA LEU A 50 7.56 -3.96 10.73
C LEU A 50 8.40 -3.00 11.57
N GLU A 51 8.30 -1.69 11.35
CA GLU A 51 8.95 -0.68 12.19
C GLU A 51 8.45 -0.77 13.64
N ARG A 52 7.14 -0.93 13.85
CA ARG A 52 6.58 -1.12 15.20
C ARG A 52 7.01 -2.44 15.83
N GLU A 53 7.11 -3.50 15.03
CA GLU A 53 7.61 -4.79 15.49
C GLU A 53 9.06 -4.67 15.93
N GLN A 54 9.88 -3.94 15.17
CA GLN A 54 11.27 -3.65 15.50
C GLN A 54 11.40 -2.85 16.80
N GLU A 55 10.63 -1.77 16.95
CA GLU A 55 10.56 -1.00 18.20
C GLU A 55 10.06 -1.85 19.38
N GLY A 56 9.15 -2.80 19.13
CA GLY A 56 8.69 -3.75 20.14
C GLY A 56 9.77 -4.71 20.65
N LEU A 57 10.86 -4.94 19.89
CA LEU A 57 11.95 -5.81 20.33
C LEU A 57 12.74 -5.25 21.52
N ILE A 58 12.72 -3.93 21.71
CA ILE A 58 13.39 -3.25 22.82
C ILE A 58 12.45 -2.91 23.97
N ASP A 59 11.17 -3.29 23.88
CA ASP A 59 10.22 -3.14 24.98
C ASP A 59 10.49 -4.20 26.06
N ILE A 60 11.26 -3.78 27.06
CA ILE A 60 11.61 -4.59 28.24
C ILE A 60 10.69 -4.32 29.44
N SER A 61 9.59 -3.58 29.24
CA SER A 61 8.71 -3.19 30.33
C SER A 61 8.13 -4.41 31.08
N PRO A 62 7.97 -4.33 32.41
CA PRO A 62 7.36 -5.42 33.19
C PRO A 62 5.94 -5.73 32.71
N LEU A 63 5.59 -7.01 32.64
CA LEU A 63 4.26 -7.48 32.23
C LEU A 63 3.14 -7.12 33.25
N ASP A 64 3.51 -6.80 34.49
CA ASP A 64 2.60 -6.37 35.55
C ASP A 64 3.03 -5.00 36.09
N ARG A 65 2.06 -4.09 36.23
CA ARG A 65 2.23 -2.73 36.76
C ARG A 65 2.76 -2.72 38.20
N ASN A 66 2.57 -3.81 38.95
CA ASN A 66 3.08 -3.96 40.31
C ASN A 66 4.44 -4.69 40.37
N SER A 67 5.00 -5.10 39.23
CA SER A 67 6.27 -5.79 39.14
C SER A 67 7.42 -4.83 38.82
N LEU A 68 8.50 -4.93 39.57
CA LEU A 68 9.78 -4.24 39.30
C LEU A 68 10.75 -5.12 38.48
N THR A 69 10.34 -6.33 38.08
CA THR A 69 11.18 -7.26 37.34
C THR A 69 10.99 -7.05 35.84
N PHE A 70 12.08 -6.74 35.15
CA PHE A 70 12.12 -6.67 33.69
C PHE A 70 11.92 -8.06 33.07
N VAL A 71 11.43 -8.09 31.83
CA VAL A 71 11.38 -9.33 31.05
C VAL A 71 12.79 -9.84 30.78
N ASP A 72 13.00 -11.16 30.82
CA ASP A 72 14.28 -11.78 30.47
C ASP A 72 14.64 -11.48 29.01
N PHE A 73 15.60 -10.58 28.82
CA PHE A 73 16.09 -10.17 27.51
C PHE A 73 17.18 -11.12 27.01
N GLN A 74 17.06 -11.59 25.77
CA GLN A 74 18.03 -12.48 25.13
C GLN A 74 18.79 -11.72 24.02
N PRO A 75 20.01 -11.23 24.29
CA PRO A 75 20.74 -10.33 23.38
C PRO A 75 20.94 -10.91 21.98
N GLU A 76 21.31 -12.18 21.87
CA GLU A 76 21.58 -12.84 20.59
C GLU A 76 20.31 -12.94 19.74
N THR A 77 19.17 -13.25 20.38
CA THR A 77 17.88 -13.34 19.70
C THR A 77 17.39 -11.97 19.26
N PHE A 78 17.61 -10.94 20.08
CA PHE A 78 17.31 -9.55 19.73
C PHE A 78 18.11 -9.11 18.50
N VAL A 79 19.44 -9.21 18.54
CA VAL A 79 20.32 -8.75 17.45
C VAL A 79 19.98 -9.45 16.15
N GLN A 80 19.73 -10.77 16.19
CA GLN A 80 19.32 -11.51 15.01
C GLN A 80 18.01 -10.97 14.39
N LYS A 81 16.95 -10.83 15.20
CA LYS A 81 15.64 -10.36 14.72
C LYS A 81 15.68 -8.92 14.24
N ASP A 82 16.40 -8.05 14.94
CA ASP A 82 16.54 -6.64 14.56
C ASP A 82 17.22 -6.47 13.20
N ILE A 83 18.28 -7.25 12.93
CA ILE A 83 18.95 -7.27 11.62
C ILE A 83 18.02 -7.82 10.53
N GLU A 84 17.28 -8.91 10.81
CA GLU A 84 16.32 -9.49 9.86
C GLU A 84 15.21 -8.49 9.49
N LEU A 85 14.60 -7.82 10.47
CA LEU A 85 13.59 -6.79 10.26
C LEU A 85 14.16 -5.60 9.48
N SER A 86 15.37 -5.14 9.82
CA SER A 86 16.05 -4.05 9.13
C SER A 86 16.25 -4.34 7.63
N LEU A 87 16.65 -5.57 7.28
CA LEU A 87 16.81 -5.97 5.89
C LEU A 87 15.47 -6.01 5.14
N LEU A 88 14.40 -6.50 5.78
CA LEU A 88 13.06 -6.52 5.21
C LEU A 88 12.52 -5.10 4.98
N ILE A 89 12.64 -4.22 5.97
CA ILE A 89 12.23 -2.81 5.91
C ILE A 89 13.00 -2.11 4.79
N ARG A 90 14.32 -2.29 4.69
CA ARG A 90 15.14 -1.72 3.62
C ARG A 90 14.65 -2.14 2.23
N ASN A 91 14.39 -3.43 2.03
CA ASN A 91 13.91 -3.93 0.75
C ASN A 91 12.51 -3.39 0.40
N LEU A 92 11.62 -3.30 1.38
CA LEU A 92 10.29 -2.72 1.19
C LEU A 92 10.35 -1.22 0.89
N ASN A 93 11.26 -0.47 1.51
CA ASN A 93 11.47 0.96 1.21
C ASN A 93 11.94 1.17 -0.24
N ILE A 94 12.88 0.34 -0.71
CA ILE A 94 13.31 0.37 -2.12
C ILE A 94 12.13 0.04 -3.04
N GLN A 95 11.36 -1.01 -2.70
CA GLN A 95 10.18 -1.39 -3.48
C GLN A 95 9.15 -0.26 -3.52
N LEU A 96 8.91 0.42 -2.40
CA LEU A 96 7.99 1.55 -2.28
C LEU A 96 8.41 2.70 -3.21
N GLU A 97 9.68 3.11 -3.13
CA GLU A 97 10.23 4.19 -3.95
C GLU A 97 10.07 3.91 -5.44
N VAL A 98 10.50 2.70 -5.87
CA VAL A 98 10.41 2.29 -7.28
C VAL A 98 8.95 2.22 -7.72
N SER A 99 8.06 1.68 -6.89
CA SER A 99 6.64 1.52 -7.22
C SER A 99 5.94 2.88 -7.34
N ARG A 100 6.23 3.84 -6.45
CA ARG A 100 5.72 5.22 -6.53
C ARG A 100 6.17 5.90 -7.82
N LYS A 101 7.48 5.91 -8.13
CA LYS A 101 7.99 6.50 -9.38
C LYS A 101 7.34 5.88 -10.61
N ARG A 102 7.13 4.56 -10.59
CA ARG A 102 6.49 3.86 -11.70
C ARG A 102 5.00 4.19 -11.82
N PHE A 103 4.29 4.34 -10.69
CA PHE A 103 2.90 4.83 -10.69
C PHE A 103 2.80 6.22 -11.33
N GLU A 104 3.65 7.15 -10.89
CA GLU A 104 3.66 8.53 -11.41
C GLU A 104 3.93 8.55 -12.91
N TYR A 105 4.88 7.73 -13.39
CA TYR A 105 5.16 7.59 -14.82
C TYR A 105 3.99 7.00 -15.61
N LEU A 106 3.32 5.98 -15.09
CA LEU A 106 2.25 5.27 -15.81
C LEU A 106 0.94 6.07 -15.87
N PHE A 107 0.62 6.80 -14.80
CA PHE A 107 -0.69 7.45 -14.65
C PHE A 107 -0.63 8.97 -14.64
N GLY A 108 0.57 9.58 -14.68
CA GLY A 108 0.75 11.03 -14.69
C GLY A 108 0.26 11.73 -13.43
N LYS A 109 0.12 11.00 -12.31
CA LYS A 109 -0.39 11.50 -11.04
C LYS A 109 0.65 11.30 -9.95
N LYS A 110 0.85 12.32 -9.12
CA LYS A 110 1.76 12.28 -7.98
C LYS A 110 1.24 11.33 -6.89
N PHE A 111 2.15 10.61 -6.25
CA PHE A 111 1.83 9.80 -5.07
C PHE A 111 1.97 10.60 -3.78
#